data_AF-A0A2S1QTC3-F1
#
_entry.id   AF-A0A2S1QTC3-F1
#
_cell.length_a   1.000
_cell.length_b   1.000
_cell.length_c   1.000
_cell.angle_alpha   90.00
_cell.angle_beta   90.00
_cell.angle_gamma   90.00
#
_symmetry.space_group_name_H-M   'P 1'
#
loop_
_entity.id
_entity.type
_entity.pdbx_description
1 polymer ?
#
loop_
_entity_poly.entity_id
_entity_poly.type
_entity_poly.pdbx_seq_one_letter_code
_entity_poly.pdbx_strand_id
1 'polypeptide(L)'
;MKPFDLKHTVFHILVALYFIWAFVFAVLLAMAISNTLNAHNPALNSIFPLWILVNLVTGSALFIVIRLFRSKEIIGKAVRYSYIALAAGAIGIMLFVGIKA
;
A
#
# COMPACT_ATOMS: atom_id res chain seq x y z
N MET A 1 14.50 -13.07 -33.30
CA MET A 1 13.59 -12.35 -32.37
C MET A 1 14.45 -11.38 -31.57
N LYS A 2 14.24 -10.06 -31.68
CA LYS A 2 14.98 -9.09 -30.86
C LYS A 2 14.73 -9.43 -29.38
N PRO A 3 15.74 -9.51 -28.52
CA PRO A 3 15.51 -9.69 -27.09
C PRO A 3 14.74 -8.46 -26.62
N PHE A 4 13.42 -8.58 -26.49
CA PHE A 4 12.66 -7.63 -25.71
C PHE A 4 13.32 -7.58 -24.34
N ASP A 5 13.58 -6.37 -23.86
CA ASP A 5 14.21 -6.13 -22.57
C ASP A 5 13.26 -6.60 -21.47
N LEU A 6 13.29 -7.90 -21.18
CA LEU A 6 12.41 -8.59 -20.23
C LEU A 6 12.43 -7.88 -18.87
N LYS A 7 13.57 -7.30 -18.48
CA LYS A 7 13.72 -6.54 -17.25
C LYS A 7 12.86 -5.28 -17.25
N HIS A 8 12.80 -4.57 -18.37
CA HIS A 8 12.00 -3.36 -18.51
C HIS A 8 10.50 -3.67 -18.47
N THR A 9 10.05 -4.72 -19.15
CA THR A 9 8.64 -5.15 -19.12
C THR A 9 8.23 -5.60 -17.72
N VAL A 10 9.05 -6.41 -17.04
CA VAL A 10 8.78 -6.84 -15.66
C VAL A 10 8.72 -5.65 -14.71
N PHE A 11 9.60 -4.66 -14.88
CA PHE A 11 9.56 -3.43 -14.08
C PHE A 11 8.22 -2.69 -14.22
N HIS A 12 7.72 -2.50 -15.45
CA HIS A 12 6.43 -1.83 -15.66
C HIS A 12 5.24 -2.61 -15.11
N ILE A 13 5.25 -3.94 -15.22
CA ILE A 13 4.21 -4.79 -14.63
C ILE A 13 4.19 -4.64 -13.09
N LEU A 14 5.37 -4.67 -12.45
CA LEU A 14 5.47 -4.49 -11.00
C LEU A 14 5.01 -3.10 -10.56
N VAL A 15 5.36 -2.06 -11.31
CA VAL A 15 4.92 -0.69 -11.03
C VAL A 15 3.39 -0.57 -11.18
N ALA A 16 2.80 -1.16 -12.21
CA ALA A 16 1.34 -1.17 -12.40
C ALA A 16 0.63 -1.88 -11.23
N LEU A 17 1.13 -3.04 -10.83
CA LEU A 17 0.62 -3.78 -9.66
C LEU A 17 0.74 -2.95 -8.37
N TYR A 18 1.85 -2.24 -8.19
CA TYR A 18 2.04 -1.35 -7.05
C TYR A 18 0.99 -0.23 -7.01
N PHE A 19 0.67 0.41 -8.14
CA PHE A 19 -0.34 1.47 -8.15
C PHE A 19 -1.76 0.94 -7.92
N ILE A 20 -2.07 -0.26 -8.42
CA ILE A 20 -3.33 -0.94 -8.09
C ILE A 20 -3.40 -1.22 -6.59
N TRP A 21 -2.34 -1.80 -6.02
CA TRP A 21 -2.25 -2.04 -4.58
C TRP A 21 -2.41 -0.74 -3.78
N ALA A 22 -1.72 0.33 -4.17
CA ALA A 22 -1.78 1.62 -3.51
C ALA A 22 -3.20 2.19 -3.48
N PHE A 23 -3.94 2.08 -4.58
CA PHE A 23 -5.33 2.52 -4.65
C PHE A 23 -6.25 1.69 -3.76
N VAL A 24 -6.17 0.36 -3.85
CA VAL A 24 -6.97 -0.56 -3.01
C VAL A 24 -6.67 -0.33 -1.52
N PHE A 25 -5.40 -0.13 -1.18
CA PHE A 25 -4.99 0.14 0.19
C PHE A 25 -5.51 1.47 0.70
N ALA A 26 -5.49 2.53 -0.12
CA ALA A 26 -6.08 3.82 0.24
C ALA A 26 -7.58 3.71 0.53
N VAL A 27 -8.33 2.93 -0.26
CA VAL A 27 -9.75 2.66 -0.01
C VAL A 27 -9.94 1.92 1.31
N LEU A 28 -9.13 0.90 1.60
CA LEU A 28 -9.18 0.18 2.88
C LEU A 28 -8.95 1.12 4.08
N LEU A 29 -7.97 2.02 3.98
CA LEU A 29 -7.69 3.03 5.01
C LEU A 29 -8.87 3.98 5.21
N ALA A 30 -9.50 4.44 4.12
CA ALA A 30 -10.68 5.30 4.19
C ALA A 30 -11.87 4.58 4.85
N MET A 31 -12.09 3.30 4.52
CA MET A 31 -13.13 2.47 5.14
C MET A 31 -12.90 2.30 6.64
N ALA A 32 -11.66 2.04 7.07
CA ALA A 32 -11.31 1.87 8.47
C ALA A 32 -11.55 3.14 9.29
N ILE A 33 -11.14 4.30 8.77
CA ILE A 33 -11.43 5.60 9.40
C ILE A 33 -12.94 5.84 9.47
N SER A 34 -13.65 5.69 8.35
CA SER A 34 -15.09 5.94 8.28
C SER A 34 -15.87 5.08 9.27
N ASN A 35 -15.53 3.78 9.36
CA ASN A 35 -16.17 2.87 10.30
C ASN A 35 -15.94 3.30 11.77
N THR A 36 -14.72 3.75 12.08
CA THR A 36 -14.32 4.16 13.43
C THR A 36 -14.95 5.51 13.84
N LEU A 37 -15.12 6.44 12.91
CA LEU A 37 -15.73 7.74 13.18
C LEU A 37 -17.26 7.66 13.28
N ASN A 38 -17.89 6.87 12.41
CA ASN A 38 -19.36 6.78 12.32
C ASN A 38 -19.95 5.61 13.12
N ALA A 39 -19.14 4.92 13.92
CA ALA A 39 -19.51 3.78 14.75
C ALA A 39 -20.37 2.72 14.00
N HIS A 40 -20.07 2.47 12.73
CA HIS A 40 -20.91 1.63 11.87
C HIS A 40 -20.99 0.18 12.34
N ASN A 41 -19.83 -0.48 12.51
CA ASN A 41 -19.79 -1.85 12.98
C ASN A 41 -18.56 -2.10 13.88
N PRO A 42 -18.74 -2.33 15.19
CA PRO A 42 -17.65 -2.59 16.13
C PRO A 42 -16.81 -3.84 15.77
N ALA A 43 -17.44 -4.88 15.19
CA ALA A 43 -16.71 -6.10 14.80
C ALA A 43 -15.68 -5.84 13.69
N LEU A 44 -15.91 -4.83 12.84
CA LEU A 44 -14.94 -4.45 11.81
C LEU A 44 -13.73 -3.72 12.40
N ASN A 45 -13.86 -3.05 13.55
CA ASN A 45 -12.73 -2.37 14.21
C ASN A 45 -11.67 -3.37 14.69
N SER A 46 -12.05 -4.61 15.02
CA SER A 46 -11.08 -5.68 15.32
C SER A 46 -10.40 -6.27 14.09
N ILE A 47 -11.03 -6.18 12.91
CA ILE A 47 -10.56 -6.82 11.67
C ILE A 47 -9.70 -5.86 10.83
N PHE A 48 -10.08 -4.59 10.75
CA PHE A 48 -9.36 -3.59 9.95
C PHE A 48 -7.86 -3.50 10.27
N PRO A 49 -7.41 -3.49 11.55
CA PRO A 49 -5.98 -3.45 11.85
C PRO A 49 -5.21 -4.62 11.24
N LEU A 50 -5.79 -5.84 11.28
CA LEU A 50 -5.18 -7.02 10.67
C LEU A 50 -5.08 -6.88 9.15
N TRP A 51 -6.16 -6.45 8.48
CA TRP A 51 -6.16 -6.27 7.04
C TRP A 51 -5.19 -5.15 6.60
N ILE A 52 -5.10 -4.07 7.38
CA ILE A 52 -4.15 -2.99 7.13
C ILE A 52 -2.73 -3.51 7.26
N LEU A 53 -2.42 -4.30 8.31
CA LEU A 53 -1.11 -4.87 8.53
C LEU A 53 -0.69 -5.81 7.38
N VAL A 54 -1.58 -6.72 6.97
CA VAL A 54 -1.31 -7.65 5.85
C VAL A 54 -1.06 -6.88 4.54
N ASN A 55 -1.83 -5.84 4.28
CA ASN A 55 -1.61 -4.99 3.11
C ASN A 55 -0.31 -4.19 3.19
N LEU A 56 0.06 -3.70 4.38
CA LEU A 56 1.32 -3.01 4.60
C LEU A 56 2.52 -3.93 4.36
N VAL A 57 2.45 -5.20 4.80
CA VAL A 57 3.48 -6.21 4.53
C VAL A 57 3.57 -6.52 3.02
N THR A 58 2.42 -6.69 2.35
CA THR A 58 2.37 -6.97 0.91
C THR A 58 2.92 -5.80 0.09
N GLY A 59 2.54 -4.56 0.45
CA GLY A 59 3.08 -3.35 -0.16
C GLY A 59 4.57 -3.16 0.08
N SER A 60 5.05 -3.52 1.28
CA SER A 60 6.49 -3.53 1.60
C SER A 60 7.24 -4.48 0.68
N ALA A 61 6.71 -5.68 0.45
CA ALA A 61 7.32 -6.65 -0.46
C ALA A 61 7.38 -6.12 -1.90
N LEU A 62 6.28 -5.57 -2.42
CA LEU A 62 6.25 -4.93 -3.73
C LEU A 62 7.25 -3.78 -3.84
N PHE A 63 7.28 -2.90 -2.83
CA PHE A 63 8.19 -1.77 -2.78
C PHE A 63 9.66 -2.23 -2.82
N ILE A 64 10.02 -3.23 -2.00
CA ILE A 64 11.39 -3.78 -1.97
C ILE A 64 11.75 -4.35 -3.35
N VAL A 65 10.88 -5.18 -3.94
CA VAL A 65 11.14 -5.79 -5.24
C VAL A 65 11.33 -4.72 -6.33
N ILE A 66 10.49 -3.68 -6.37
CA ILE A 66 10.64 -2.57 -7.33
C ILE A 66 11.96 -1.83 -7.11
N ARG A 67 12.39 -1.64 -5.85
CA ARG A 67 13.65 -0.94 -5.53
C ARG A 67 14.89 -1.73 -5.97
N LEU A 68 14.80 -3.06 -6.09
CA LEU A 68 15.90 -3.89 -6.61
C LEU A 68 16.24 -3.56 -8.07
N PHE A 69 15.28 -3.03 -8.86
CA PHE A 69 15.52 -2.58 -10.23
C PHE A 69 16.31 -1.26 -10.31
N ARG A 70 16.66 -0.64 -9.16
CA ARG A 70 17.50 0.57 -9.04
C ARG A 70 17.08 1.74 -9.93
N SER A 71 15.80 1.84 -10.29
CA SER A 71 15.29 2.96 -11.11
C SER A 71 15.46 4.29 -10.37
N LYS A 72 16.24 5.21 -10.96
CA LYS A 72 16.42 6.60 -10.50
C LYS A 72 15.40 7.56 -11.15
N GLU A 73 14.53 7.04 -12.00
CA GLU A 73 13.58 7.81 -12.78
C GLU A 73 12.45 8.37 -11.92
N ILE A 74 11.64 9.25 -12.51
CA ILE A 74 10.49 9.90 -11.88
C ILE A 74 9.56 8.87 -11.24
N ILE A 75 9.34 7.72 -11.90
CA ILE A 75 8.51 6.62 -11.41
C ILE A 75 9.05 6.08 -10.07
N GLY A 76 10.36 5.89 -9.94
CA GLY A 76 10.98 5.41 -8.70
C GLY A 76 10.78 6.36 -7.52
N LYS A 77 10.77 7.68 -7.78
CA LYS A 77 10.44 8.68 -6.77
C LYS A 77 8.96 8.66 -6.40
N ALA A 78 8.08 8.55 -7.39
CA ALA A 78 6.63 8.46 -7.17
C ALA A 78 6.25 7.24 -6.31
N VAL A 79 6.81 6.07 -6.62
CA VAL A 79 6.65 4.84 -5.81
C VAL A 79 7.15 5.06 -4.39
N ARG A 80 8.34 5.64 -4.21
CA ARG A 80 8.89 5.90 -2.86
C ARG A 80 8.02 6.82 -2.03
N TYR A 81 7.60 7.97 -2.56
CA TYR A 81 6.85 8.95 -1.79
C TYR A 81 5.42 8.47 -1.50
N SER A 82 4.76 7.85 -2.48
CA SER A 82 3.44 7.25 -2.25
C SER A 82 3.48 6.13 -1.21
N TYR A 83 4.53 5.30 -1.21
CA TYR A 83 4.69 4.23 -0.23
C TYR A 83 4.85 4.79 1.18
N ILE A 84 5.73 5.79 1.35
CA ILE A 84 5.94 6.43 2.66
C ILE A 84 4.65 7.07 3.18
N ALA A 85 3.91 7.77 2.31
CA ALA A 85 2.65 8.40 2.69
C ALA A 85 1.61 7.36 3.13
N LEU A 86 1.44 6.28 2.38
CA LEU A 86 0.51 5.20 2.73
C LEU A 86 0.94 4.45 3.99
N ALA A 87 2.23 4.20 4.19
CA ALA A 87 2.74 3.54 5.38
C ALA A 87 2.53 4.39 6.64
N ALA A 88 2.83 5.70 6.57
CA ALA A 88 2.59 6.62 7.67
C ALA A 88 1.08 6.74 7.98
N GLY A 89 0.24 6.85 6.95
CA GLY A 89 -1.21 6.86 7.10
C GLY A 89 -1.75 5.58 7.73
N ALA A 90 -1.26 4.43 7.30
CA ALA A 90 -1.65 3.13 7.85
C ALA A 90 -1.32 3.00 9.33
N ILE A 91 -0.11 3.38 9.75
CA ILE A 91 0.29 3.38 11.16
C ILE A 91 -0.60 4.33 11.97
N GLY A 92 -0.83 5.55 11.48
CA GLY A 92 -1.69 6.52 12.15
C GLY A 92 -3.13 6.03 12.33
N ILE A 93 -3.69 5.41 11.30
CA ILE A 93 -5.03 4.84 11.34
C ILE A 93 -5.11 3.65 12.28
N MET A 94 -4.14 2.73 12.24
CA MET A 94 -4.09 1.60 13.18
C MET A 94 -4.07 2.05 14.64
N LEU A 95 -3.26 3.06 14.97
CA LEU A 95 -3.23 3.65 16.31
C LEU A 95 -4.59 4.26 16.67
N PHE A 96 -5.19 5.01 15.75
CA PHE A 96 -6.50 5.63 15.98
C PHE A 96 -7.63 4.61 16.21
N VAL A 97 -7.68 3.55 15.38
CA VAL A 97 -8.65 2.45 15.53
C VAL A 97 -8.40 1.71 16.84
N GLY A 98 -7.14 1.40 17.16
CA GLY A 98 -6.78 0.66 18.37
C GLY A 98 -7.05 1.40 19.68
N ILE A 99 -7.08 2.74 19.68
CA ILE A 99 -7.47 3.55 20.85
C ILE A 99 -8.99 3.53 21.07
N LYS A 100 -9.78 3.30 20.02
CA LYS A 100 -11.26 3.36 20.04
C LYS A 100 -11.96 1.99 20.02
N ALA A 101 -11.20 0.91 19.86
CA ALA A 101 -11.70 -0.46 19.91
C ALA A 101 -11.75 -0.96 21.36
#